data_AF-A0A7C1ECI2-F1
#
_entry.id   AF-A0A7C1ECI2-F1
#
_cell.length_a   1.000
_cell.length_b   1.000
_cell.length_c   1.000
_cell.angle_alpha   90.00
_cell.angle_beta   90.00
_cell.angle_gamma   90.00
#
_symmetry.space_group_name_H-M   'P 1'
#
loop_
_entity.id
_entity.type
_entity.pdbx_description
1 polymer ?
#
loop_
_entity_poly.entity_id
_entity_poly.type
_entity_poly.pdbx_seq_one_letter_code
_entity_poly.pdbx_strand_id
1 'polypeptide(L)'
;MNNLHRTLHFGALLVMAVTISCTPPPPITDAIVVDARTEHWQSQIAGAGPNAGVNVKTGDEITLAIDGKITYDRSLHGLRKDTSGPWGVRAPKPEAWCPEARIGALVWRIGDDGPCLSLDKVSGMTFTADRDGQLQFLVNDIKGGYGDNSGSFRVTVTIQRR
;
A
#
# COMPACT_ATOMS: atom_id res chain seq x y z
N MET A 1 34.51 -70.89 -32.16
CA MET A 1 34.65 -69.44 -31.90
C MET A 1 33.26 -68.92 -31.57
N ASN A 2 33.03 -68.62 -30.29
CA ASN A 2 31.72 -68.30 -29.72
C ASN A 2 31.41 -66.81 -29.91
N ASN A 3 30.25 -66.48 -30.47
CA ASN A 3 29.73 -65.10 -30.47
C ASN A 3 28.53 -65.03 -29.51
N LEU A 4 28.74 -64.38 -28.37
CA LEU A 4 27.72 -64.08 -27.38
C LEU A 4 26.89 -62.86 -27.82
N HIS A 5 25.57 -63.03 -27.69
CA HIS A 5 24.55 -62.00 -27.63
C HIS A 5 24.85 -60.91 -26.60
N ARG A 6 24.55 -59.64 -26.93
CA ARG A 6 24.19 -58.62 -25.94
C ARG A 6 23.08 -57.71 -26.49
N THR A 7 21.86 -58.00 -26.05
CA THR A 7 20.69 -57.13 -26.18
C THR A 7 20.73 -56.10 -25.05
N LEU A 8 20.75 -54.81 -25.38
CA LEU A 8 20.67 -53.70 -24.42
C LEU A 8 19.21 -53.30 -24.23
N HIS A 9 18.67 -53.54 -23.03
CA HIS A 9 17.38 -52.99 -22.61
C HIS A 9 17.56 -51.56 -22.08
N PHE A 10 17.02 -50.58 -22.80
CA PHE A 10 16.83 -49.22 -22.29
C PHE A 10 15.58 -49.20 -21.40
N GLY A 11 15.78 -49.11 -20.08
CA GLY A 11 14.72 -48.81 -19.14
C GLY A 11 14.32 -47.34 -19.27
N ALA A 12 13.09 -47.08 -19.71
CA ALA A 12 12.50 -45.75 -19.71
C ALA A 12 12.15 -45.35 -18.27
N LEU A 13 12.93 -44.44 -17.69
CA LEU A 13 12.62 -43.81 -16.41
C LEU A 13 11.53 -42.75 -16.65
N LEU A 14 10.28 -43.09 -16.36
CA LEU A 14 9.16 -42.16 -16.38
C LEU A 14 9.27 -41.22 -15.16
N VAL A 15 9.85 -40.03 -15.37
CA VAL A 15 9.81 -38.96 -14.38
C VAL A 15 8.40 -38.37 -14.38
N MET A 16 7.56 -38.78 -13.43
CA MET A 16 6.29 -38.11 -13.17
C MET A 16 6.59 -36.71 -12.62
N ALA A 17 6.49 -35.70 -13.49
CA ALA A 17 6.47 -34.31 -13.06
C ALA A 17 5.18 -34.07 -12.27
N VAL A 18 5.27 -34.10 -10.94
CA VAL A 18 4.19 -33.66 -10.06
C VAL A 18 4.09 -32.15 -10.21
N THR A 19 3.17 -31.68 -11.04
CA THR A 19 2.82 -30.26 -11.08
C THR A 19 2.02 -29.97 -9.82
N ILE A 20 2.70 -29.49 -8.78
CA ILE A 20 2.01 -28.93 -7.61
C ILE A 20 1.35 -27.65 -8.11
N SER A 21 0.05 -27.70 -8.40
CA SER A 21 -0.76 -26.53 -8.69
C SER A 21 -0.88 -25.72 -7.41
N CYS A 22 0.12 -24.86 -7.16
CA CYS A 22 0.12 -23.96 -6.03
C CYS A 22 -0.90 -22.86 -6.31
N THR A 23 -2.14 -23.07 -5.86
CA THR A 23 -3.13 -21.99 -5.86
C THR A 23 -2.62 -20.89 -4.92
N PRO A 24 -2.54 -19.63 -5.38
CA PRO A 24 -2.10 -18.55 -4.50
C PRO A 24 -3.05 -18.46 -3.30
N PRO A 25 -2.54 -18.09 -2.12
CA PRO A 25 -3.38 -17.91 -0.94
C PRO A 25 -4.45 -16.84 -1.22
N PRO A 26 -5.62 -16.93 -0.56
CA PRO A 26 -6.68 -15.95 -0.75
C PRO A 26 -6.18 -14.54 -0.37
N PRO A 27 -6.66 -13.49 -1.06
CA PRO A 27 -6.30 -12.12 -0.71
C PRO A 27 -6.73 -11.74 0.71
N ILE A 28 -5.91 -10.95 1.38
CA ILE A 28 -6.26 -10.30 2.64
C ILE A 28 -6.90 -8.96 2.29
N THR A 29 -8.07 -8.63 2.84
CA THR A 29 -8.74 -7.34 2.60
C THR A 29 -9.14 -6.68 3.90
N ASP A 30 -8.77 -5.41 4.07
CA ASP A 30 -9.05 -4.61 5.27
C ASP A 30 -9.30 -3.14 4.95
N ALA A 31 -9.92 -2.41 5.88
CA ALA A 31 -10.18 -0.98 5.74
C ALA A 31 -9.52 -0.15 6.84
N ILE A 32 -8.87 0.93 6.44
CA ILE A 32 -8.19 1.91 7.28
C ILE A 32 -8.90 3.25 7.14
N VAL A 33 -9.22 3.91 8.26
CA VAL A 33 -9.72 5.28 8.24
C VAL A 33 -8.56 6.23 8.50
N VAL A 34 -8.35 7.16 7.57
CA VAL A 34 -7.30 8.17 7.62
C VAL A 34 -7.93 9.52 7.96
N ASP A 35 -7.89 9.88 9.24
CA ASP A 35 -8.44 11.14 9.75
C ASP A 35 -7.52 12.33 9.38
N ALA A 36 -8.10 13.36 8.77
CA ALA A 36 -7.38 14.55 8.31
C ALA A 36 -6.75 15.39 9.44
N ARG A 37 -7.15 15.18 10.70
CA ARG A 37 -6.59 15.86 11.88
C ARG A 37 -5.38 15.15 12.50
N THR A 38 -5.08 13.94 12.03
CA THR A 38 -3.99 13.16 12.61
C THR A 38 -2.69 13.47 11.88
N GLU A 39 -1.72 14.04 12.61
CA GLU A 39 -0.38 14.35 12.11
C GLU A 39 0.57 13.14 12.14
N HIS A 40 0.08 11.98 12.56
CA HIS A 40 0.88 10.76 12.65
C HIS A 40 0.49 9.76 11.57
N TRP A 41 1.49 9.04 11.06
CA TRP A 41 1.28 7.90 10.17
C TRP A 41 0.32 6.90 10.83
N GLN A 42 -0.83 6.73 10.20
CA GLN A 42 -1.86 5.82 10.65
C GLN A 42 -1.64 4.46 10.04
N SER A 43 -1.74 3.44 10.89
CA SER A 43 -1.41 2.08 10.53
C SER A 43 -2.43 1.09 11.06
N GLN A 44 -3.72 1.43 11.05
CA GLN A 44 -4.73 0.67 11.80
C GLN A 44 -5.71 -0.06 10.89
N ILE A 45 -5.82 -1.38 11.06
CA ILE A 45 -6.95 -2.16 10.57
C ILE A 45 -8.12 -1.94 11.52
N ALA A 46 -9.29 -1.53 11.00
CA ALA A 46 -10.49 -1.43 11.82
C ALA A 46 -10.83 -2.80 12.45
N GLY A 47 -10.77 -2.89 13.78
CA GLY A 47 -11.12 -4.10 14.54
C GLY A 47 -9.95 -4.91 15.10
N ALA A 48 -8.72 -4.56 14.73
CA ALA A 48 -7.53 -5.09 15.38
C ALA A 48 -6.93 -3.97 16.25
N GLY A 49 -6.52 -4.27 17.48
CA GLY A 49 -6.18 -3.27 18.51
C GLY A 49 -5.11 -2.25 18.08
N PRO A 50 -4.74 -1.27 18.94
CA PRO A 50 -3.98 -0.07 18.57
C PRO A 50 -2.60 -0.26 17.89
N ASN A 51 -2.10 -1.50 17.76
CA ASN A 51 -0.85 -1.87 17.08
C ASN A 51 -1.03 -2.79 15.86
N ALA A 52 -2.25 -3.02 15.39
CA ALA A 52 -2.49 -3.90 14.25
C ALA A 52 -2.52 -3.11 12.95
N GLY A 53 -1.38 -3.09 12.25
CA GLY A 53 -1.32 -2.58 10.90
C GLY A 53 -1.21 -3.66 9.85
N VAL A 54 -1.44 -3.22 8.62
CA VAL A 54 -1.38 -4.07 7.45
C VAL A 54 0.08 -4.38 7.15
N ASN A 55 0.56 -5.53 7.63
CA ASN A 55 1.92 -5.99 7.38
C ASN A 55 2.03 -6.61 5.99
N VAL A 56 2.86 -6.00 5.16
CA VAL A 56 3.17 -6.46 3.80
C VAL A 56 4.54 -7.10 3.76
N LYS A 57 4.70 -8.02 2.82
CA LYS A 57 5.97 -8.66 2.48
C LYS A 57 6.40 -8.20 1.10
N THR A 58 7.71 -8.12 0.91
CA THR A 58 8.31 -7.85 -0.39
C THR A 58 7.72 -8.80 -1.44
N GLY A 59 7.22 -8.26 -2.56
CA GLY A 59 6.57 -9.03 -3.62
C GLY A 59 5.05 -9.17 -3.50
N ASP A 60 4.46 -8.79 -2.37
CA ASP A 60 3.00 -8.69 -2.24
C ASP A 60 2.44 -7.71 -3.27
N GLU A 61 1.35 -8.09 -3.93
CA GLU A 61 0.59 -7.17 -4.79
C GLU A 61 -0.51 -6.51 -3.95
N ILE A 62 -0.48 -5.19 -3.88
CA ILE A 62 -1.35 -4.37 -3.06
C ILE A 62 -2.26 -3.56 -3.98
N THR A 63 -3.57 -3.65 -3.75
CA THR A 63 -4.58 -2.83 -4.43
C THR A 63 -5.30 -1.96 -3.41
N LEU A 64 -5.47 -0.68 -3.73
CA LEU A 64 -6.17 0.29 -2.90
C LEU A 64 -7.50 0.70 -3.53
N ALA A 65 -8.58 0.69 -2.75
CA ALA A 65 -9.82 1.39 -3.06
C ALA A 65 -10.04 2.49 -2.02
N ILE A 66 -10.21 3.73 -2.48
CA ILE A 66 -10.21 4.90 -1.60
C ILE A 66 -11.48 5.70 -1.81
N ASP A 67 -12.14 6.00 -0.71
CA ASP A 67 -13.34 6.82 -0.64
C ASP A 67 -13.22 7.88 0.46
N GLY A 68 -14.11 8.87 0.42
CA GLY A 68 -14.12 9.99 1.36
C GLY A 68 -13.51 11.27 0.81
N LYS A 69 -13.56 12.29 1.64
CA LYS A 69 -13.08 13.64 1.37
C LYS A 69 -12.60 14.25 2.66
N ILE A 70 -11.61 15.11 2.53
CA ILE A 70 -11.15 15.94 3.62
C ILE A 70 -11.45 17.40 3.30
N THR A 71 -11.45 18.23 4.33
CA THR A 71 -11.41 19.66 4.18
C THR A 71 -10.18 20.19 4.87
N TYR A 72 -9.36 20.86 4.08
CA TYR A 72 -8.23 21.64 4.51
C TYR A 72 -8.70 23.06 4.78
N ASP A 73 -8.59 23.50 6.02
CA ASP A 73 -8.86 24.89 6.39
C ASP A 73 -7.51 25.55 6.68
N ARG A 74 -7.32 26.78 6.20
CA ARG A 74 -6.22 27.65 6.67
C ARG A 74 -6.67 29.10 6.64
N SER A 75 -7.95 29.31 6.96
CA SER A 75 -8.58 30.63 7.02
C SER A 75 -7.84 31.58 7.96
N LEU A 76 -7.21 31.07 9.02
CA LEU A 76 -6.34 31.84 9.93
C LEU A 76 -5.09 32.43 9.25
N HIS A 77 -4.75 31.98 8.04
CA HIS A 77 -3.63 32.49 7.24
C HIS A 77 -4.08 33.15 5.93
N GLY A 78 -5.34 33.57 5.83
CA GLY A 78 -5.88 34.24 4.64
C GLY A 78 -6.09 33.31 3.44
N LEU A 79 -6.05 31.99 3.65
CA LEU A 79 -6.26 31.00 2.60
C LEU A 79 -7.71 30.48 2.65
N ARG A 80 -8.26 30.12 1.49
CA ARG A 80 -9.60 29.56 1.41
C ARG A 80 -9.65 28.16 2.04
N LYS A 81 -10.82 27.80 2.55
CA LYS A 81 -11.14 26.42 2.93
C LYS A 81 -11.36 25.60 1.66
N ASP A 82 -10.64 24.50 1.52
CA ASP A 82 -10.68 23.66 0.32
C ASP A 82 -11.05 22.22 0.67
N THR A 83 -12.03 21.66 -0.04
CA THR A 83 -12.33 20.23 0.03
C THR A 83 -11.46 19.48 -0.97
N SER A 84 -10.79 18.42 -0.50
CA SER A 84 -9.90 17.60 -1.31
C SER A 84 -10.37 16.15 -1.37
N GLY A 85 -10.28 15.55 -2.56
CA GLY A 85 -10.23 14.11 -2.71
C GLY A 85 -8.82 13.57 -2.41
N PRO A 86 -8.57 12.26 -2.62
CA PRO A 86 -7.31 11.62 -2.22
C PRO A 86 -6.09 12.10 -3.02
N TRP A 87 -6.29 12.81 -4.14
CA TRP A 87 -5.22 13.35 -4.98
C TRP A 87 -4.65 14.69 -4.50
N GLY A 88 -5.24 15.29 -3.46
CA GLY A 88 -4.83 16.60 -2.96
C GLY A 88 -5.40 17.75 -3.76
N VAL A 89 -5.32 18.95 -3.20
CA VAL A 89 -5.94 20.16 -3.76
C VAL A 89 -4.91 21.25 -4.07
N ARG A 90 -3.82 21.34 -3.31
CA ARG A 90 -2.83 22.43 -3.41
C ARG A 90 -1.46 21.94 -3.84
N ALA A 91 -0.65 22.86 -4.36
CA ALA A 91 0.71 22.57 -4.78
C ALA A 91 1.55 21.97 -3.63
N PRO A 92 2.54 21.12 -3.93
CA PRO A 92 3.44 20.57 -2.93
C PRO A 92 4.17 21.65 -2.12
N LYS A 93 4.60 21.29 -0.90
CA LYS A 93 5.29 22.18 0.03
C LYS A 93 6.50 21.49 0.67
N PRO A 94 7.68 22.11 0.69
CA PRO A 94 8.88 21.53 1.31
C PRO A 94 8.71 21.14 2.79
N GLU A 95 7.85 21.85 3.51
CA GLU A 95 7.60 21.65 4.95
C GLU A 95 6.58 20.53 5.23
N ALA A 96 5.99 19.94 4.19
CA ALA A 96 5.03 18.86 4.33
C ALA A 96 5.68 17.53 4.73
N TRP A 97 4.87 16.60 5.23
CA TRP A 97 5.33 15.21 5.48
C TRP A 97 5.80 14.51 4.21
N CYS A 98 5.20 14.84 3.07
CA CYS A 98 5.54 14.34 1.75
C CYS A 98 5.79 15.53 0.80
N PRO A 99 7.02 16.07 0.75
CA PRO A 99 7.33 17.33 0.06
C PRO A 99 7.00 17.36 -1.43
N GLU A 100 7.04 16.20 -2.09
CA GLU A 100 6.76 16.05 -3.52
C GLU A 100 5.27 15.87 -3.83
N ALA A 101 4.45 15.59 -2.81
CA ALA A 101 3.02 15.37 -2.96
C ALA A 101 2.23 16.66 -2.73
N ARG A 102 1.06 16.74 -3.36
CA ARG A 102 0.10 17.84 -3.15
C ARG A 102 -0.37 17.91 -1.70
N ILE A 103 -0.63 19.11 -1.21
CA ILE A 103 -1.27 19.29 0.11
C ILE A 103 -2.73 18.80 0.04
N GLY A 104 -3.14 18.08 1.09
CA GLY A 104 -4.42 17.41 1.21
C GLY A 104 -4.50 16.06 0.47
N ALA A 105 -3.40 15.58 -0.11
CA ALA A 105 -3.36 14.27 -0.75
C ALA A 105 -3.29 13.15 0.30
N LEU A 106 -3.86 12.00 0.01
CA LEU A 106 -3.54 10.78 0.72
C LEU A 106 -2.15 10.30 0.27
N VAL A 107 -1.26 10.11 1.23
CA VAL A 107 0.08 9.57 1.01
C VAL A 107 0.27 8.32 1.84
N TRP A 108 1.24 7.49 1.46
CA TRP A 108 1.51 6.22 2.10
C TRP A 108 3.00 5.90 2.12
N ARG A 109 3.37 4.93 2.95
CA ARG A 109 4.71 4.33 2.98
C ARG A 109 4.63 2.90 3.53
N ILE A 110 5.69 2.12 3.30
CA ILE A 110 5.86 0.80 3.93
C ILE A 110 7.03 0.87 4.90
N GLY A 111 6.77 0.60 6.18
CA GLY A 111 7.76 0.73 7.24
C GLY A 111 8.06 2.17 7.63
N ASP A 112 8.71 2.36 8.78
CA ASP A 112 8.96 3.68 9.34
C ASP A 112 10.06 4.48 8.60
N ASP A 113 10.93 3.77 7.88
CA ASP A 113 12.01 4.28 7.03
C ASP A 113 11.66 4.24 5.53
N GLY A 114 10.43 3.83 5.18
CA GLY A 114 9.95 3.81 3.81
C GLY A 114 9.86 5.20 3.17
N PRO A 115 10.09 5.33 1.86
CA PRO A 115 9.84 6.58 1.16
C PRO A 115 8.36 6.94 1.27
N CYS A 116 8.07 8.22 1.44
CA CYS A 116 6.71 8.70 1.31
C CYS A 116 6.31 8.70 -0.18
N LEU A 117 5.16 8.12 -0.48
CA LEU A 117 4.64 7.97 -1.83
C LEU A 117 3.23 8.56 -1.92
N SER A 118 2.96 9.20 -3.05
CA SER A 118 1.66 9.76 -3.39
C SER A 118 0.97 8.93 -4.45
N LEU A 119 -0.37 8.99 -4.48
CA LEU A 119 -1.16 8.16 -5.38
C LEU A 119 -0.89 8.45 -6.86
N ASP A 120 -0.43 9.67 -7.22
CA ASP A 120 -0.10 10.04 -8.60
C ASP A 120 1.13 9.28 -9.14
N LYS A 121 1.85 8.58 -8.27
CA LYS A 121 2.96 7.69 -8.64
C LYS A 121 2.50 6.25 -8.89
N VAL A 122 1.24 5.91 -8.64
CA VAL A 122 0.72 4.55 -8.78
C VAL A 122 -0.33 4.50 -9.89
N SER A 123 -0.08 3.71 -10.93
CA SER A 123 -1.06 3.46 -11.99
C SER A 123 -2.16 2.54 -11.47
N GLY A 124 -3.42 3.00 -11.53
CA GLY A 124 -4.57 2.14 -11.25
C GLY A 124 -4.74 1.70 -9.78
N MET A 125 -4.09 2.37 -8.84
CA MET A 125 -4.13 2.05 -7.40
C MET A 125 -3.61 0.65 -7.01
N THR A 126 -2.84 0.02 -7.91
CA THR A 126 -2.18 -1.27 -7.64
C THR A 126 -0.67 -1.13 -7.73
N PHE A 127 0.06 -1.70 -6.77
CA PHE A 127 1.51 -1.69 -6.74
C PHE A 127 2.07 -2.95 -6.06
N THR A 128 3.34 -3.24 -6.29
CA THR A 128 4.05 -4.32 -5.61
C THR A 128 4.85 -3.76 -4.45
N ALA A 129 4.77 -4.40 -3.28
CA ALA A 129 5.62 -4.05 -2.14
C ALA A 129 7.10 -4.29 -2.49
N ASP A 130 7.92 -3.25 -2.40
CA ASP A 130 9.37 -3.33 -2.62
C ASP A 130 10.15 -3.75 -1.36
N ARG A 131 9.45 -3.83 -0.22
CA ARG A 131 10.03 -4.14 1.10
C ARG A 131 8.99 -4.76 2.04
N ASP A 132 9.51 -5.35 3.10
CA ASP A 132 8.73 -5.78 4.25
C ASP A 132 8.40 -4.58 5.14
N GLY A 133 7.22 -4.58 5.75
CA GLY A 133 6.88 -3.61 6.77
C GLY A 133 5.39 -3.39 6.92
N GLN A 134 5.04 -2.43 7.75
CA GLN A 134 3.67 -2.01 7.92
C GLN A 134 3.31 -0.98 6.85
N LEU A 135 2.21 -1.19 6.15
CA LEU A 135 1.63 -0.18 5.26
C LEU A 135 0.95 0.89 6.12
N GLN A 136 1.37 2.13 5.93
CA GLN A 136 0.94 3.29 6.71
C GLN A 136 0.43 4.38 5.78
N PHE A 137 -0.56 5.14 6.24
CA PHE A 137 -1.20 6.23 5.51
C PHE A 137 -1.21 7.52 6.30
N LEU A 138 -1.27 8.65 5.59
CA LEU A 138 -1.35 9.97 6.18
C LEU A 138 -2.02 10.93 5.18
N VAL A 139 -2.73 11.95 5.68
CA VAL A 139 -3.09 13.11 4.86
C VAL A 139 -1.88 14.03 4.79
N ASN A 140 -1.36 14.31 3.60
CA ASN A 140 -0.21 15.15 3.42
C ASN A 140 -0.53 16.62 3.74
N ASP A 141 0.17 17.17 4.72
CA ASP A 141 0.06 18.56 5.12
C ASP A 141 1.40 19.08 5.64
N ILE A 142 1.47 20.39 5.88
CA ILE A 142 2.56 21.01 6.62
C ILE A 142 2.55 20.49 8.06
N LYS A 143 3.73 20.13 8.56
CA LYS A 143 3.91 19.71 9.95
C LYS A 143 3.41 20.80 10.92
N GLY A 144 2.58 20.41 11.88
CA GLY A 144 1.84 21.28 12.80
C GLY A 144 0.55 21.88 12.24
N GLY A 145 0.20 21.60 10.99
CA GLY A 145 -0.92 22.21 10.26
C GLY A 145 -2.23 21.42 10.25
N TYR A 146 -2.40 20.43 11.14
CA TYR A 146 -3.52 19.48 11.08
C TYR A 146 -4.75 19.90 11.92
N GLY A 147 -4.60 20.89 12.82
CA GLY A 147 -5.62 21.21 13.83
C GLY A 147 -6.94 21.76 13.29
N ASP A 148 -6.91 22.36 12.11
CA ASP A 148 -8.04 22.97 11.41
C ASP A 148 -8.60 22.10 10.28
N ASN A 149 -8.00 20.92 10.04
CA ASN A 149 -8.51 19.94 9.09
C ASN A 149 -9.80 19.27 9.59
N SER A 150 -10.56 18.69 8.66
CA SER A 150 -11.71 17.84 8.99
C SER A 150 -12.01 16.82 7.89
N GLY A 151 -12.83 15.82 8.21
CA GLY A 151 -13.14 14.72 7.30
C GLY A 151 -12.08 13.62 7.35
N SER A 152 -12.23 12.62 6.49
CA SER A 152 -11.36 11.46 6.45
C SER A 152 -11.41 10.77 5.09
N PHE A 153 -10.38 9.97 4.83
CA PHE A 153 -10.41 8.95 3.79
C PHE A 153 -10.66 7.58 4.42
N ARG A 154 -11.39 6.72 3.72
CA ARG A 154 -11.41 5.29 4.00
C ARG A 154 -10.63 4.61 2.88
N VAL A 155 -9.62 3.85 3.27
CA VAL A 155 -8.72 3.12 2.38
C VAL A 155 -8.97 1.64 2.59
N THR A 156 -9.56 1.00 1.60
CA THR A 156 -9.65 -0.46 1.54
C THR A 156 -8.39 -0.98 0.87
N VAL A 157 -7.65 -1.83 1.58
CA VAL A 157 -6.41 -2.45 1.12
C VAL A 157 -6.69 -3.91 0.85
N THR A 158 -6.39 -4.37 -0.36
CA THR A 158 -6.38 -5.79 -0.72
C THR A 158 -4.95 -6.23 -1.02
N ILE A 159 -4.48 -7.28 -0.35
CA ILE A 159 -3.15 -7.86 -0.53
C ILE A 159 -3.29 -9.25 -1.14
N GLN A 160 -2.72 -9.43 -2.32
CA GLN A 160 -2.44 -10.74 -2.88
C GLN A 160 -1.01 -11.14 -2.52
N ARG A 161 -0.86 -12.10 -1.60
CA ARG A 161 0.46 -12.68 -1.27
C ARG A 161 0.96 -13.48 -2.46
N ARG A 162 2.25 -13.34 -2.76
CA ARG A 162 2.95 -14.09 -3.81
C ARG A 162 4.02 -15.00 -3.23
#